data_AF-M2S9U3-F1
#
_entry.id   AF-M2S9U3-F1
#
_cell.length_a   1.000
_cell.length_b   1.000
_cell.length_c   1.000
_cell.angle_alpha   90.00
_cell.angle_beta   90.00
_cell.angle_gamma   90.00
#
_symmetry.space_group_name_H-M   'P 1'
#
loop_
_entity.id
_entity.type
_entity.pdbx_description
1 polymer ?
#
loop_
_entity_poly.entity_id
_entity_poly.type
_entity_poly.pdbx_seq_one_letter_code
_entity_poly.pdbx_strand_id
1 'polypeptide(L)'
;NGLYFQNMVDAKAVMNNVQWRAPVFDSTIPQTDKDHQDVVRKLLWAFKDMSMAKDTAENAYRKRLTLGEASYYQDWAIEACAWDIVRMAKSIHTDGFRAPIYDKNLVNYIGQTQEWTFEERIDWICTKNEKAWNIVGAPHKMYQSTLTNTIANANRGAWVKSGRQADTEHQARVNKRRKTIHFSDDQK
;
A
#
# COMPACT_ATOMS: atom_id res chain seq x y z
N ASN A 1 34.81 18.18 6.51
CA ASN A 1 33.37 18.40 6.79
C ASN A 1 32.55 17.43 5.96
N GLY A 2 32.09 16.32 6.56
CA GLY A 2 31.43 15.22 5.85
C GLY A 2 29.96 15.45 5.51
N LEU A 3 29.57 16.67 5.11
CA LEU A 3 28.20 16.99 4.72
C LEU A 3 28.12 17.23 3.21
N TYR A 4 27.06 16.73 2.59
CA TYR A 4 26.80 16.85 1.15
C TYR A 4 26.09 18.16 0.76
N PHE A 5 25.48 18.87 1.70
CA PHE A 5 24.71 20.10 1.46
C PHE A 5 25.18 21.22 2.39
N GLN A 6 25.21 22.46 1.90
CA GLN A 6 25.65 23.62 2.69
C GLN A 6 24.52 24.28 3.47
N ASN A 7 23.27 24.12 2.99
CA ASN A 7 22.09 24.71 3.63
C ASN A 7 20.80 23.93 3.25
N MET A 8 19.67 24.32 3.85
CA MET A 8 18.37 23.68 3.62
C MET A 8 17.82 23.90 2.20
N VAL A 9 18.21 24.97 1.52
CA VAL A 9 17.81 25.24 0.13
C VAL A 9 18.47 24.22 -0.80
N ASP A 10 19.76 23.97 -0.64
CA ASP A 10 20.50 22.97 -1.42
C ASP A 10 19.91 21.55 -1.21
N ALA A 11 19.61 21.21 0.03
CA ALA A 11 19.00 19.91 0.36
C ALA A 11 17.59 19.78 -0.26
N LYS A 12 16.76 20.83 -0.18
CA LYS A 12 15.41 20.84 -0.79
C LYS A 12 15.46 20.70 -2.30
N ALA A 13 16.45 21.28 -2.98
CA ALA A 13 16.58 21.16 -4.42
C ALA A 13 16.71 19.69 -4.84
N VAL A 14 17.52 18.90 -4.13
CA VAL A 14 17.65 17.46 -4.39
C VAL A 14 16.41 16.68 -3.95
N MET A 15 15.79 17.03 -2.82
CA MET A 15 14.55 16.39 -2.36
C MET A 15 13.38 16.57 -3.33
N ASN A 16 13.36 17.66 -4.10
CA ASN A 16 12.30 17.97 -5.07
C ASN A 16 12.50 17.29 -6.43
N ASN A 17 13.60 16.58 -6.64
CA ASN A 17 13.84 15.86 -7.89
C ASN A 17 12.81 14.76 -8.10
N VAL A 18 12.34 14.64 -9.35
CA VAL A 18 11.47 13.54 -9.76
C VAL A 18 12.28 12.25 -9.74
N GLN A 19 11.82 11.27 -8.96
CA GLN A 19 12.47 9.97 -8.85
C GLN A 19 12.18 9.11 -10.08
N TRP A 20 10.95 9.15 -10.60
CA TRP A 20 10.52 8.48 -11.82
C TRP A 20 9.27 9.15 -12.38
N ARG A 21 8.97 8.90 -13.66
CA ARG A 21 7.80 9.45 -14.38
C ARG A 21 6.92 8.31 -14.87
N ALA A 22 5.62 8.53 -14.83
CA ALA A 22 4.64 7.64 -15.45
C ALA A 22 4.72 7.72 -17.00
N PRO A 23 4.07 6.81 -17.73
CA PRO A 23 4.04 6.84 -19.19
C PRO A 23 3.49 8.16 -19.73
N VAL A 24 4.11 8.69 -20.78
CA VAL A 24 3.79 10.03 -21.34
C VAL A 24 2.38 10.10 -21.93
N PHE A 25 1.86 8.97 -22.44
CA PHE A 25 0.55 8.90 -23.07
C PHE A 25 -0.36 7.98 -22.28
N ASP A 26 -0.99 8.54 -21.25
CA ASP A 26 -2.00 7.86 -20.46
C ASP A 26 -3.36 8.54 -20.61
N SER A 27 -4.20 7.96 -21.47
CA SER A 27 -5.56 8.44 -21.73
C SER A 27 -6.54 8.14 -20.59
N THR A 28 -6.11 7.39 -19.57
CA THR A 28 -6.94 7.04 -18.42
C THR A 28 -6.90 8.10 -17.31
N ILE A 29 -6.03 9.11 -17.43
CA ILE A 29 -6.00 10.26 -16.52
C ILE A 29 -7.28 11.08 -16.73
N PRO A 30 -8.08 11.35 -15.67
CA PRO A 30 -9.32 12.10 -15.80
C PRO A 30 -9.06 13.54 -16.25
N GLN A 31 -9.81 14.00 -17.28
CA GLN A 31 -9.62 15.31 -17.89
C GLN A 31 -10.73 16.29 -17.52
N THR A 32 -11.96 15.80 -17.36
CA THR A 32 -13.13 16.62 -17.02
C THR A 32 -13.57 16.40 -15.58
N ASP A 33 -14.33 17.34 -15.01
CA ASP A 33 -14.90 17.19 -13.66
C ASP A 33 -15.76 15.91 -13.55
N LYS A 34 -16.44 15.56 -14.64
CA LYS A 34 -17.24 14.33 -14.70
C LYS A 34 -16.37 13.07 -14.59
N ASP A 35 -15.23 13.04 -15.25
CA ASP A 35 -14.29 11.91 -15.16
C ASP A 35 -13.77 11.76 -13.72
N HIS A 36 -13.42 12.88 -13.08
CA HIS A 36 -12.97 12.85 -11.69
C HIS A 36 -14.08 12.34 -10.76
N GLN A 37 -15.32 12.81 -10.93
CA GLN A 37 -16.47 12.32 -10.16
C GLN A 37 -16.70 10.82 -10.33
N ASP A 38 -16.50 10.27 -11.54
CA ASP A 38 -16.66 8.85 -11.80
C ASP A 38 -15.60 8.01 -11.09
N VAL A 39 -14.34 8.48 -11.09
CA VAL A 39 -13.25 7.86 -10.32
C VAL A 39 -13.51 7.94 -8.81
N VAL A 40 -13.98 9.10 -8.32
CA VAL A 40 -14.33 9.28 -6.90
C VAL A 40 -15.48 8.34 -6.50
N ARG A 41 -16.50 8.19 -7.35
CA ARG A 41 -17.59 7.23 -7.11
C ARG A 41 -17.03 5.81 -7.02
N LYS A 42 -16.13 5.41 -7.91
CA LYS A 42 -15.47 4.09 -7.87
C LYS A 42 -14.76 3.85 -6.53
N LEU A 43 -13.99 4.83 -6.06
CA LEU A 43 -13.29 4.78 -4.77
C LEU A 43 -14.24 4.75 -3.57
N LEU A 44 -15.31 5.54 -3.59
CA LEU A 44 -16.33 5.55 -2.54
C LEU A 44 -17.02 4.20 -2.39
N TRP A 45 -17.39 3.59 -3.53
CA TRP A 45 -17.98 2.26 -3.55
C TRP A 45 -17.01 1.22 -2.99
N ALA A 46 -15.74 1.27 -3.40
CA ALA A 46 -14.71 0.38 -2.85
C ALA A 46 -14.57 0.54 -1.33
N PHE A 47 -14.44 1.77 -0.82
CA PHE A 47 -14.28 2.04 0.61
C PHE A 47 -15.46 1.60 1.47
N LYS A 48 -16.68 1.65 0.93
CA LYS A 48 -17.89 1.22 1.63
C LYS A 48 -18.21 -0.27 1.40
N ASP A 49 -17.57 -0.92 0.45
CA ASP A 49 -17.77 -2.35 0.20
C ASP A 49 -17.19 -3.19 1.34
N MET A 50 -18.08 -3.84 2.09
CA MET A 50 -17.76 -4.77 3.17
C MET A 50 -18.16 -6.22 2.82
N SER A 51 -18.54 -6.50 1.57
CA SER A 51 -19.03 -7.82 1.14
C SER A 51 -18.06 -8.96 1.43
N MET A 52 -16.75 -8.68 1.35
CA MET A 52 -15.68 -9.65 1.64
C MET A 52 -15.16 -9.63 3.08
N ALA A 53 -15.63 -8.70 3.92
CA ALA A 53 -15.18 -8.59 5.30
C ALA A 53 -15.73 -9.78 6.11
N LYS A 54 -14.85 -10.68 6.56
CA LYS A 54 -15.22 -11.84 7.40
C LYS A 54 -15.48 -11.48 8.88
N ASP A 55 -15.47 -10.20 9.19
CA ASP A 55 -15.65 -9.67 10.53
C ASP A 55 -17.07 -9.91 11.06
N THR A 56 -17.20 -10.17 12.35
CA THR A 56 -18.51 -10.26 13.00
C THR A 56 -19.21 -8.90 13.01
N ALA A 57 -20.54 -8.88 13.08
CA ALA A 57 -21.33 -7.64 13.10
C ALA A 57 -20.92 -6.66 14.21
N GLU A 58 -20.33 -7.17 15.29
CA GLU A 58 -19.86 -6.39 16.44
C GLU A 58 -18.46 -5.79 16.25
N ASN A 59 -17.74 -6.18 15.21
CA ASN A 59 -16.38 -5.70 14.96
C ASN A 59 -16.37 -4.17 14.81
N ALA A 60 -15.48 -3.53 15.56
CA ALA A 60 -15.23 -2.10 15.50
C ALA A 60 -15.00 -1.58 14.07
N TYR A 61 -14.40 -2.38 13.18
CA TYR A 61 -14.22 -2.05 11.76
C TYR A 61 -15.55 -1.92 11.01
N ARG A 62 -16.46 -2.90 11.15
CA ARG A 62 -17.80 -2.83 10.55
C ARG A 62 -18.61 -1.68 11.13
N LYS A 63 -18.56 -1.45 12.45
CA LYS A 63 -19.23 -0.30 13.09
C LYS A 63 -18.74 1.05 12.55
N ARG A 64 -17.49 1.17 12.12
CA ARG A 64 -16.91 2.41 11.58
C ARG A 64 -17.37 2.73 10.16
N LEU A 65 -17.83 1.73 9.39
CA LEU A 65 -18.15 1.85 7.96
C LEU A 65 -19.62 1.52 7.62
N THR A 66 -20.39 0.99 8.56
CA THR A 66 -21.83 0.76 8.39
C THR A 66 -22.59 2.08 8.52
N LEU A 67 -23.46 2.39 7.56
CA LEU A 67 -24.34 3.55 7.60
C LEU A 67 -25.31 3.43 8.79
N GLY A 68 -25.25 4.35 9.75
CA GLY A 68 -26.05 4.34 10.99
C GLY A 68 -25.48 5.24 12.09
N GLU A 69 -26.21 5.39 13.20
CA GLU A 69 -26.11 6.43 14.26
C GLU A 69 -24.74 6.67 14.95
N ALA A 70 -23.66 5.99 14.56
CA ALA A 70 -22.32 6.32 15.03
C ALA A 70 -21.21 5.85 14.07
N SER A 71 -21.32 6.14 12.76
CA SER A 71 -20.16 5.95 11.89
C SER A 71 -19.04 6.93 12.32
N TYR A 72 -17.90 6.36 12.72
CA TYR A 72 -16.74 7.14 13.17
C TYR A 72 -16.24 8.11 12.07
N TYR A 73 -16.46 7.77 10.81
CA TYR A 73 -16.26 8.67 9.67
C TYR A 73 -17.60 9.06 9.07
N GLN A 74 -17.78 10.37 8.90
CA GLN A 74 -18.90 10.93 8.15
C GLN A 74 -18.70 10.69 6.65
N ASP A 75 -19.79 10.53 5.90
CA ASP A 75 -19.74 10.25 4.45
C ASP A 75 -18.92 11.27 3.67
N TRP A 76 -19.06 12.56 4.01
CA TRP A 76 -18.29 13.64 3.38
C TRP A 76 -16.78 13.50 3.62
N ALA A 77 -16.35 12.92 4.75
CA ALA A 77 -14.94 12.75 5.07
C ALA A 77 -14.32 11.61 4.24
N ILE A 78 -15.11 10.57 3.95
CA ILE A 78 -14.72 9.48 3.06
C ILE A 78 -14.61 10.00 1.62
N GLU A 79 -15.57 10.83 1.20
CA GLU A 79 -15.53 11.48 -0.12
C GLU A 79 -14.32 12.41 -0.27
N ALA A 80 -14.06 13.28 0.72
CA ALA A 80 -12.90 14.16 0.71
C ALA A 80 -11.58 13.36 0.62
N CYS A 81 -11.50 12.21 1.29
CA CYS A 81 -10.36 11.30 1.18
C CYS A 81 -10.21 10.71 -0.23
N ALA A 82 -11.31 10.34 -0.88
CA ALA A 82 -11.29 9.86 -2.27
C ALA A 82 -10.81 10.95 -3.24
N TRP A 83 -11.26 12.20 -3.07
CA TRP A 83 -10.77 13.33 -3.86
C TRP A 83 -9.26 13.56 -3.69
N ASP A 84 -8.74 13.47 -2.47
CA ASP A 84 -7.31 13.61 -2.23
C ASP A 84 -6.49 12.49 -2.89
N ILE A 85 -7.01 11.26 -2.90
CA ILE A 85 -6.39 10.14 -3.61
C ILE A 85 -6.30 10.40 -5.12
N VAL A 86 -7.39 10.87 -5.73
CA VAL A 86 -7.41 11.23 -7.16
C VAL A 86 -6.38 12.33 -7.45
N ARG A 87 -6.34 13.37 -6.62
CA ARG A 87 -5.36 14.46 -6.74
C ARG A 87 -3.92 13.94 -6.67
N MET A 88 -3.60 13.09 -5.69
CA MET A 88 -2.27 12.51 -5.53
C MET A 88 -1.89 11.60 -6.71
N ALA A 89 -2.78 10.70 -7.12
CA ALA A 89 -2.54 9.81 -8.26
C ALA A 89 -2.31 10.63 -9.54
N LYS A 90 -3.12 11.67 -9.78
CA LYS A 90 -2.97 12.52 -10.96
C LYS A 90 -1.66 13.31 -10.94
N SER A 91 -1.23 13.82 -9.79
CA SER A 91 0.07 14.49 -9.67
C SER A 91 1.25 13.55 -9.96
N ILE A 92 1.19 12.29 -9.52
CA ILE A 92 2.24 11.30 -9.87
C ILE A 92 2.32 11.10 -11.38
N HIS A 93 1.16 11.01 -12.04
CA HIS A 93 1.07 10.77 -13.48
C HIS A 93 1.41 11.99 -14.35
N THR A 94 1.21 13.19 -13.83
CA THR A 94 1.47 14.45 -14.57
C THR A 94 2.85 15.05 -14.24
N ASP A 95 3.22 15.07 -12.96
CA ASP A 95 4.43 15.74 -12.46
C ASP A 95 5.60 14.79 -12.21
N GLY A 96 5.31 13.48 -12.14
CA GLY A 96 6.22 12.44 -11.68
C GLY A 96 6.21 12.27 -10.16
N PHE A 97 6.79 11.17 -9.69
CA PHE A 97 6.88 10.88 -8.26
C PHE A 97 8.02 11.66 -7.60
N ARG A 98 7.69 12.50 -6.60
CA ARG A 98 8.64 13.43 -5.93
C ARG A 98 8.74 13.25 -4.41
N ALA A 99 8.14 12.21 -3.84
CA ALA A 99 8.11 12.09 -2.38
C ALA A 99 9.53 11.81 -1.83
N PRO A 100 9.98 12.52 -0.77
CA PRO A 100 11.29 12.31 -0.18
C PRO A 100 11.31 11.02 0.67
N ILE A 101 11.47 9.89 -0.01
CA ILE A 101 11.57 8.57 0.61
C ILE A 101 13.04 8.14 0.61
N TYR A 102 13.56 7.86 1.80
CA TYR A 102 14.94 7.43 2.00
C TYR A 102 15.08 5.91 2.24
N ASP A 103 13.95 5.21 2.40
CA ASP A 103 13.93 3.74 2.44
C ASP A 103 14.08 3.18 1.02
N LYS A 104 15.24 2.55 0.77
CA LYS A 104 15.59 1.97 -0.54
C LYS A 104 14.61 0.89 -1.00
N ASN A 105 14.09 0.07 -0.08
CA ASN A 105 13.15 -0.99 -0.45
C ASN A 105 11.81 -0.38 -0.86
N LEU A 106 11.35 0.63 -0.12
CA LEU A 106 10.12 1.34 -0.45
C LEU A 106 10.24 2.06 -1.80
N VAL A 107 11.35 2.74 -2.07
CA VAL A 107 11.62 3.37 -3.39
C VAL A 107 11.55 2.34 -4.52
N ASN A 108 12.21 1.18 -4.35
CA ASN A 108 12.19 0.13 -5.37
C ASN A 108 10.78 -0.39 -5.65
N TYR A 109 9.95 -0.56 -4.62
CA TYR A 109 8.57 -1.00 -4.80
C TYR A 109 7.71 0.05 -5.48
N ILE A 110 7.89 1.32 -5.13
CA ILE A 110 7.17 2.41 -5.80
C ILE A 110 7.56 2.47 -7.28
N GLY A 111 8.86 2.28 -7.59
CA GLY A 111 9.37 2.20 -8.95
C GLY A 111 8.78 1.05 -9.79
N GLN A 112 8.31 -0.04 -9.17
CA GLN A 112 7.58 -1.11 -9.89
C GLN A 112 6.25 -0.64 -10.48
N THR A 113 5.71 0.49 -9.99
CA THR A 113 4.48 1.10 -10.49
C THR A 113 4.73 2.21 -11.50
N GLN A 114 5.98 2.39 -11.95
CA GLN A 114 6.32 3.50 -12.85
C GLN A 114 5.62 3.37 -14.21
N GLU A 115 5.41 2.16 -14.72
CA GLU A 115 4.78 1.92 -16.03
C GLU A 115 3.25 1.75 -15.94
N TRP A 116 2.68 1.86 -14.74
CA TRP A 116 1.24 1.72 -14.59
C TRP A 116 0.52 2.91 -15.22
N THR A 117 -0.70 2.68 -15.70
CA THR A 117 -1.65 3.75 -16.03
C THR A 117 -2.34 4.28 -14.76
N PHE A 118 -3.05 5.40 -14.91
CA PHE A 118 -3.85 6.01 -13.87
C PHE A 118 -4.97 5.07 -13.46
N GLU A 119 -5.67 4.47 -14.41
CA GLU A 119 -6.69 3.46 -14.13
C GLU A 119 -6.12 2.25 -13.38
N GLU A 120 -5.01 1.67 -13.83
CA GLU A 120 -4.38 0.54 -13.14
C GLU A 120 -4.04 0.90 -11.69
N ARG A 121 -3.52 2.11 -11.47
CA ARG A 121 -3.22 2.60 -10.11
C ARG A 121 -4.50 2.70 -9.28
N ILE A 122 -5.56 3.30 -9.81
CA ILE A 122 -6.85 3.43 -9.11
C ILE A 122 -7.46 2.06 -8.80
N ASP A 123 -7.38 1.11 -9.72
CA ASP A 123 -7.97 -0.22 -9.57
C ASP A 123 -7.28 -1.01 -8.45
N TRP A 124 -5.95 -0.91 -8.40
CA TRP A 124 -5.17 -1.45 -7.29
C TRP A 124 -5.53 -0.82 -5.95
N ILE A 125 -5.82 0.48 -5.93
CA ILE A 125 -6.29 1.20 -4.74
C ILE A 125 -7.68 0.71 -4.33
N CYS A 126 -8.61 0.56 -5.27
CA CYS A 126 -9.97 0.07 -5.00
C CYS A 126 -9.95 -1.37 -4.46
N THR A 127 -8.96 -2.17 -4.84
CA THR A 127 -8.79 -3.53 -4.34
C THR A 127 -8.27 -3.56 -2.87
N LYS A 128 -7.78 -2.43 -2.33
CA LYS A 128 -7.20 -2.32 -0.99
C LYS A 128 -7.87 -1.21 -0.17
N ASN A 129 -8.85 -1.60 0.65
CA ASN A 129 -9.50 -0.76 1.67
C ASN A 129 -8.62 -0.45 2.89
N GLU A 130 -7.49 0.24 2.72
CA GLU A 130 -6.73 0.81 3.87
C GLU A 130 -6.42 2.30 3.66
N LYS A 131 -5.75 2.98 4.61
CA LYS A 131 -5.54 4.45 4.58
C LYS A 131 -4.15 4.90 4.11
N ALA A 132 -4.14 5.87 3.19
CA ALA A 132 -3.14 6.91 2.87
C ALA A 132 -1.68 6.55 2.48
N TRP A 133 -1.16 7.34 1.51
CA TRP A 133 0.19 7.44 0.91
C TRP A 133 0.89 6.17 0.41
N ASN A 134 1.03 5.11 1.22
CA ASN A 134 1.56 3.82 0.76
C ASN A 134 0.69 3.21 -0.35
N ILE A 135 -0.60 3.52 -0.30
CA ILE A 135 -1.63 3.09 -1.25
C ILE A 135 -1.46 3.76 -2.61
N VAL A 136 -0.97 4.99 -2.67
CA VAL A 136 -0.83 5.67 -3.96
C VAL A 136 0.51 5.30 -4.62
N GLY A 137 1.57 5.18 -3.81
CA GLY A 137 2.90 4.85 -4.31
C GLY A 137 3.12 3.38 -4.64
N ALA A 138 2.63 2.43 -3.83
CA ALA A 138 2.87 0.99 -4.01
C ALA A 138 1.70 0.11 -3.50
N PRO A 139 0.47 0.28 -4.03
CA PRO A 139 -0.70 -0.45 -3.54
C PRO A 139 -0.60 -1.98 -3.70
N HIS A 140 0.13 -2.47 -4.72
CA HIS A 140 0.37 -3.90 -4.94
C HIS A 140 1.10 -4.58 -3.76
N LYS A 141 1.99 -3.87 -3.05
CA LYS A 141 2.68 -4.43 -1.87
C LYS A 141 1.74 -4.60 -0.69
N MET A 142 0.81 -3.67 -0.51
CA MET A 142 -0.23 -3.81 0.51
C MET A 142 -1.15 -4.99 0.17
N TYR A 143 -1.49 -5.18 -1.10
CA TYR A 143 -2.24 -6.37 -1.52
C TYR A 143 -1.51 -7.67 -1.20
N GLN A 144 -0.23 -7.78 -1.55
CA GLN A 144 0.60 -8.92 -1.19
C GLN A 144 0.66 -9.13 0.33
N SER A 145 0.82 -8.05 1.11
CA SER A 145 0.84 -8.13 2.58
C SER A 145 -0.49 -8.60 3.15
N THR A 146 -1.64 -8.17 2.61
CA THR A 146 -2.93 -8.67 3.09
C THR A 146 -3.13 -10.14 2.72
N LEU A 147 -2.70 -10.57 1.52
CA LEU A 147 -2.78 -11.99 1.15
C LEU A 147 -1.95 -12.84 2.11
N THR A 148 -0.70 -12.45 2.38
CA THR A 148 0.17 -13.18 3.32
C THR A 148 -0.38 -13.13 4.75
N ASN A 149 -0.91 -11.98 5.20
CA ASN A 149 -1.56 -11.86 6.50
C ASN A 149 -2.84 -12.70 6.60
N THR A 150 -3.62 -12.82 5.51
CA THR A 150 -4.83 -13.65 5.48
C THR A 150 -4.47 -15.12 5.66
N ILE A 151 -3.45 -15.61 4.96
CA ILE A 151 -2.94 -16.98 5.09
C ILE A 151 -2.38 -17.20 6.50
N ALA A 152 -1.55 -16.27 6.99
CA ALA A 152 -0.96 -16.37 8.32
C ALA A 152 -2.03 -16.36 9.44
N ASN A 153 -3.07 -15.54 9.30
CA ASN A 153 -4.19 -15.50 10.25
C ASN A 153 -5.07 -16.76 10.17
N ALA A 154 -5.29 -17.33 8.98
CA ALA A 154 -5.97 -18.61 8.82
C ALA A 154 -5.20 -19.75 9.51
N ASN A 155 -3.88 -19.81 9.32
CA ASN A 155 -3.03 -20.81 9.97
C ASN A 155 -3.01 -20.63 11.49
N ARG A 156 -2.93 -19.39 11.99
CA ARG A 156 -3.09 -19.11 13.43
C ARG A 156 -4.45 -19.58 13.96
N GLY A 157 -5.53 -19.36 13.21
CA GLY A 157 -6.87 -19.84 13.58
C GLY A 157 -6.92 -21.36 13.71
N ALA A 158 -6.26 -22.09 12.81
CA ALA A 158 -6.09 -23.54 12.90
C ALA A 158 -5.22 -23.94 14.11
N TRP A 159 -4.13 -23.23 14.38
CA TRP A 159 -3.26 -23.51 15.55
C TRP A 159 -3.96 -23.28 16.89
N VAL A 160 -4.84 -22.28 16.98
CA VAL A 160 -5.64 -22.04 18.19
C VAL A 160 -6.62 -23.17 18.46
N LYS A 161 -7.18 -23.80 17.40
CA LYS A 161 -8.13 -24.91 17.54
C LYS A 161 -7.46 -26.28 17.73
N SER A 162 -6.35 -26.53 17.04
CA SER A 162 -5.76 -27.88 16.91
C SER A 162 -4.29 -27.95 17.34
N GLY A 163 -3.72 -26.86 17.85
CA GLY A 163 -2.29 -26.75 18.19
C GLY A 163 -1.39 -26.60 16.95
N ARG A 164 -0.13 -26.19 17.18
CA ARG A 164 0.89 -26.02 16.12
C ARG A 164 1.36 -27.33 15.46
N GLN A 165 0.90 -28.47 15.97
CA GLN A 165 1.26 -29.80 15.46
C GLN A 165 0.45 -30.17 14.20
N ALA A 166 -0.70 -29.53 13.97
CA ALA A 166 -1.55 -29.78 12.81
C ALA A 166 -1.08 -29.09 11.51
N ASP A 167 -0.06 -28.22 11.59
CA ASP A 167 0.50 -27.51 10.43
C ASP A 167 1.78 -28.20 9.95
N THR A 168 1.61 -29.10 8.98
CA THR A 168 2.69 -29.88 8.35
C THR A 168 3.73 -29.01 7.66
N GLU A 169 3.37 -27.83 7.14
CA GLU A 169 4.32 -26.89 6.54
C GLU A 169 5.19 -26.20 7.60
N HIS A 170 4.61 -25.82 8.75
CA HIS A 170 5.37 -25.23 9.84
C HIS A 170 6.41 -26.21 10.40
N GLN A 171 6.02 -27.48 10.58
CA GLN A 171 6.94 -28.56 10.98
C GLN A 171 8.07 -28.75 9.97
N ALA A 172 7.78 -28.69 8.67
CA ALA A 172 8.79 -28.83 7.62
C ALA A 172 9.81 -27.66 7.58
N ARG A 173 9.44 -26.45 8.02
CA ARG A 173 10.32 -25.26 8.00
C ARG A 173 11.37 -25.26 9.12
N VAL A 174 11.11 -25.90 10.26
CA VAL A 174 12.06 -25.94 11.40
C VAL A 174 13.37 -26.67 11.04
N ASN A 175 13.33 -27.62 10.10
CA ASN A 175 14.49 -28.42 9.70
C ASN A 175 15.44 -27.74 8.69
N LYS A 176 15.18 -26.49 8.28
CA LYS A 176 15.98 -25.78 7.26
C LYS A 176 16.93 -24.70 7.80
N ARG A 177 17.36 -24.79 9.07
CA ARG A 177 18.53 -24.03 9.53
C ARG A 177 19.81 -24.67 8.95
N ARG A 178 20.23 -24.21 7.76
CA ARG A 178 21.59 -24.42 7.27
C ARG A 178 22.56 -23.86 8.32
N LYS A 179 23.32 -24.73 8.99
CA LYS A 179 24.50 -24.32 9.76
C LYS A 179 25.46 -23.62 8.81
N THR A 180 25.66 -22.32 9.00
CA THR A 180 26.79 -21.61 8.41
C THR A 180 28.04 -22.18 9.07
N ILE A 181 28.82 -22.97 8.32
CA ILE A 181 30.14 -23.42 8.76
C ILE A 181 31.04 -22.19 8.73
N HIS A 182 31.49 -21.73 9.89
CA HIS A 182 32.49 -20.69 9.99
C HIS A 182 33.85 -21.37 9.84
N PHE A 183 34.53 -21.18 8.71
CA PHE A 183 35.94 -21.51 8.59
C PHE A 183 36.71 -20.45 9.37
N SER A 184 37.34 -20.86 10.47
CA SER A 184 38.37 -20.10 11.16
C SER A 184 39.66 -20.22 10.35
N ASP A 185 40.08 -19.13 9.71
CA ASP A 185 41.44 -19.01 9.18
C ASP A 185 42.40 -18.86 10.35
N ASP A 186 43.10 -19.95 10.68
CA ASP A 186 44.34 -19.91 11.43
C ASP A 186 45.44 -19.35 10.51
N GLN A 187 45.81 -18.09 10.69
CA GLN A 187 47.09 -17.57 10.22
C GLN A 187 48.08 -17.55 11.40
N LYS A 188 49.12 -18.39 11.30
CA LYS A 188 50.42 -18.20 11.93
C LYS A 188 51.42 -17.75 10.87
#